data_AF-A0A699R515-F1
#
_entry.id   AF-A0A699R515-F1
#
_cell.length_a   1.000
_cell.length_b   1.000
_cell.length_c   1.000
_cell.angle_alpha   90.00
_cell.angle_beta   90.00
_cell.angle_gamma   90.00
#
_symmetry.space_group_name_H-M   'P 1'
#
loop_
_entity.id
_entity.type
_entity.pdbx_description
1 polymer ?
#
loop_
_entity_poly.entity_id
_entity_poly.type
_entity_poly.pdbx_seq_one_letter_code
_entity_poly.pdbx_strand_id
1 'polypeptide(L)'
;VPKAWYATLSSFLLKHGYKRGTIDQTLFLKKDSKDIILVQVYVDDIIFGSTRQDWSDEFKALMQSQFEMSSMGHLTFFLGLQVDQRLDGIFIHQTKYVNDILHKFDMDTNKSAPIPFEPPKIKNKNLPDGPVNVCLYRSMIGSLMYLTASPDITFAVSACARNQVSPTVSKMNAVEIIFKYIKGHPKLGIKGLNI
;
A
#
# COMPACT_ATOMS: atom_id res chain seq x y z
N VAL A 1 8.86 -10.83 20.70
CA VAL A 1 9.64 -11.36 19.56
C VAL A 1 10.07 -10.26 18.58
N PRO A 2 9.18 -9.42 18.01
CA PRO A 2 9.59 -8.43 16.98
C PRO A 2 10.60 -7.39 17.49
N LYS A 3 10.40 -6.88 18.73
CA LYS A 3 11.32 -5.91 19.35
C LYS A 3 12.73 -6.47 19.59
N ALA A 4 12.83 -7.74 19.98
CA ALA A 4 14.12 -8.37 20.24
C ALA A 4 14.87 -8.63 18.93
N TRP A 5 14.15 -9.13 17.91
CA TRP A 5 14.71 -9.30 16.57
C TRP A 5 15.24 -7.97 16.02
N TYR A 6 14.43 -6.91 16.07
CA TYR A 6 14.85 -5.59 15.60
C TYR A 6 16.05 -5.04 16.40
N ALA A 7 16.09 -5.25 17.72
CA ALA A 7 17.23 -4.82 18.54
C ALA A 7 18.54 -5.54 18.16
N THR A 8 18.47 -6.85 17.92
CA THR A 8 19.61 -7.66 17.44
C THR A 8 20.06 -7.19 16.06
N LEU A 9 19.13 -7.09 15.10
CA LEU A 9 19.41 -6.60 13.75
C LEU A 9 20.04 -5.21 13.78
N SER A 10 19.45 -4.29 14.54
CA SER A 10 19.96 -2.94 14.61
C SER A 10 21.36 -2.88 15.20
N SER A 11 21.63 -3.62 16.28
CA SER A 11 22.97 -3.66 16.87
C SER A 11 24.00 -4.24 15.90
N PHE A 12 23.60 -5.26 15.15
CA PHE A 12 24.43 -5.87 14.11
C PHE A 12 24.76 -4.89 12.98
N LEU A 13 23.77 -4.17 12.44
CA LEU A 13 24.00 -3.18 11.39
C LEU A 13 24.88 -2.02 11.86
N LEU A 14 24.66 -1.52 13.08
CA LEU A 14 25.49 -0.46 13.67
C LEU A 14 26.96 -0.90 13.81
N LYS A 15 27.20 -2.15 14.22
CA LYS A 15 28.55 -2.74 14.29
C LYS A 15 29.26 -2.81 12.94
N HIS A 16 28.49 -2.91 11.84
CA HIS A 16 29.02 -2.99 10.46
C HIS A 16 29.01 -1.63 9.73
N GLY A 17 28.96 -0.52 10.48
CA GLY A 17 29.15 0.82 9.94
C GLY A 17 27.91 1.45 9.32
N TYR A 18 26.73 0.84 9.47
CA TYR A 18 25.47 1.51 9.16
C TYR A 18 25.13 2.51 10.25
N LYS A 19 24.50 3.61 9.85
CA LYS A 19 23.94 4.62 10.76
C LYS A 19 22.42 4.51 10.73
N ARG A 20 21.80 4.61 11.88
CA ARG A 20 20.35 4.66 11.98
C ARG A 20 19.85 6.05 11.56
N GLY A 21 18.70 6.11 10.91
CA GLY A 21 18.02 7.35 10.56
C GLY A 21 17.67 8.15 11.81
N THR A 22 17.70 9.48 11.69
CA THR A 22 17.40 10.39 12.79
C THR A 22 15.90 10.47 13.06
N ILE A 23 15.10 10.54 12.00
CA ILE A 23 13.64 10.62 12.05
C ILE A 23 13.04 9.21 12.10
N ASP A 24 13.38 8.38 11.11
CA ASP A 24 12.96 6.99 11.07
C ASP A 24 14.05 6.08 11.63
N GLN A 25 13.78 5.50 12.80
CA GLN A 25 14.69 4.57 13.47
C GLN A 25 14.77 3.20 12.78
N THR A 26 13.81 2.87 11.91
CA THR A 26 13.81 1.62 11.13
C THR A 26 14.57 1.73 9.81
N LEU A 27 14.97 2.96 9.43
CA LEU A 27 15.86 3.23 8.30
C LEU A 27 17.32 3.20 8.74
N PHE A 28 18.17 2.54 7.96
CA PHE A 28 19.62 2.51 8.11
C PHE A 28 20.27 2.97 6.81
N LEU A 29 21.40 3.66 6.96
CA LEU A 29 22.15 4.20 5.84
C LEU A 29 23.65 4.00 6.05
N LYS A 30 24.33 3.60 4.98
CA LYS A 30 25.79 3.63 4.88
C LYS A 30 26.12 4.37 3.59
N LYS A 31 27.04 5.32 3.66
CA LYS A 31 27.41 6.15 2.52
C LYS A 31 28.87 6.54 2.58
N ASP A 32 29.45 6.79 1.41
CA ASP A 32 30.71 7.50 1.25
C ASP A 32 30.46 8.86 0.58
N SER A 33 31.48 9.45 -0.05
CA SER A 33 31.35 10.74 -0.75
C SER A 33 30.47 10.70 -2.00
N LYS A 34 30.29 9.52 -2.61
CA LYS A 34 29.64 9.35 -3.91
C LYS A 34 28.44 8.40 -3.85
N ASP A 35 28.54 7.36 -3.04
CA ASP A 35 27.62 6.22 -3.06
C ASP A 35 26.89 6.05 -1.74
N ILE A 36 25.69 5.48 -1.82
CA ILE A 36 24.80 5.26 -0.68
C ILE A 36 24.12 3.90 -0.79
N ILE A 37 23.97 3.23 0.34
CA ILE A 37 23.02 2.15 0.55
C ILE A 37 22.03 2.55 1.63
N LEU A 38 20.75 2.38 1.31
CA LEU A 38 19.60 2.57 2.19
C LEU A 38 19.03 1.20 2.52
N VAL A 39 18.71 0.97 3.79
CA VAL A 39 18.13 -0.28 4.30
C VAL A 39 16.95 0.08 5.18
N GLN A 40 15.75 -0.28 4.74
CA GLN A 40 14.49 -0.08 5.46
C GLN A 40 14.03 -1.40 6.05
N VAL A 41 13.84 -1.43 7.37
CA VAL A 41 13.34 -2.61 8.09
C VAL A 41 11.84 -2.44 8.35
N TYR A 42 11.05 -3.47 8.06
CA TYR A 42 9.63 -3.50 8.40
C TYR A 42 9.25 -4.88 8.95
N VAL A 43 8.99 -4.96 10.26
CA VAL A 43 8.64 -6.19 10.97
C VAL A 43 9.63 -7.33 10.63
N ASP A 44 9.30 -8.26 9.73
CA ASP A 44 10.15 -9.38 9.35
C ASP A 44 10.79 -9.19 7.95
N ASP A 45 10.40 -8.16 7.22
CA ASP A 45 10.89 -7.83 5.87
C ASP A 45 11.96 -6.74 5.91
N ILE A 46 12.90 -6.81 4.96
CA ILE A 46 13.93 -5.78 4.75
C ILE A 46 13.95 -5.40 3.28
N ILE A 47 13.75 -4.11 2.99
CA ILE A 47 14.05 -3.54 1.68
C ILE A 47 15.39 -2.83 1.78
N PHE A 48 16.20 -2.94 0.74
CA PHE A 48 17.37 -2.11 0.60
C PHE A 48 17.57 -1.69 -0.85
N GLY A 49 18.30 -0.60 -1.05
CA GLY A 49 18.67 -0.08 -2.36
C GLY A 49 20.03 0.60 -2.25
N SER A 50 20.87 0.41 -3.26
CA SER A 50 22.23 0.95 -3.29
C SER A 50 22.52 1.55 -4.66
N THR A 51 23.32 2.62 -4.71
CA THR A 51 23.85 3.17 -5.96
C THR A 51 24.92 2.27 -6.59
N ARG A 52 25.44 1.30 -5.83
CA ARG A 52 26.39 0.28 -6.32
C ARG A 52 25.89 -1.14 -6.09
N GLN A 53 26.10 -1.96 -7.11
CA GLN A 53 25.73 -3.38 -7.09
C GLN A 53 26.56 -4.19 -6.07
N ASP A 54 27.86 -3.92 -5.96
CA ASP A 54 28.72 -4.62 -5.01
C ASP A 54 28.32 -4.39 -3.55
N TRP A 55 27.89 -3.17 -3.18
CA TRP A 55 27.32 -2.90 -1.87
C TRP A 55 26.02 -3.65 -1.61
N SER A 56 25.21 -3.87 -2.65
CA SER A 56 24.01 -4.71 -2.55
C SER A 56 24.37 -6.15 -2.27
N ASP A 57 25.40 -6.68 -2.91
CA ASP A 57 25.82 -8.07 -2.76
C ASP A 57 26.58 -8.29 -1.43
N GLU A 58 27.39 -7.33 -1.00
CA GLU A 58 27.98 -7.28 0.35
C GLU A 58 26.90 -7.28 1.43
N PHE A 59 25.85 -6.46 1.27
CA PHE A 59 24.76 -6.41 2.22
C PHE A 59 24.01 -7.75 2.30
N LYS A 60 23.69 -8.37 1.16
CA LYS A 60 23.07 -9.71 1.14
C LYS A 60 23.92 -10.74 1.87
N ALA A 61 25.22 -10.79 1.57
CA ALA A 61 26.14 -11.74 2.21
C ALA A 61 26.25 -11.48 3.72
N LEU A 62 26.36 -10.21 4.12
CA LEU A 62 26.40 -9.81 5.52
C LEU A 62 25.14 -10.26 6.27
N MET A 63 23.97 -10.04 5.69
CA MET A 63 22.69 -10.41 6.28
C MET A 63 22.52 -11.93 6.39
N GLN A 64 22.87 -12.68 5.35
CA GLN A 64 22.82 -14.15 5.34
C GLN A 64 23.84 -14.80 6.30
N SER A 65 24.94 -14.12 6.61
CA SER A 65 25.95 -14.65 7.54
C SER A 65 25.46 -14.69 9.00
N GLN A 66 24.51 -13.84 9.36
CA GLN A 66 24.06 -13.66 10.75
C GLN A 66 22.62 -14.11 10.98
N PHE A 67 21.78 -14.03 9.95
CA PHE A 67 20.35 -14.30 10.05
C PHE A 67 19.94 -15.36 9.04
N GLU A 68 19.08 -16.28 9.46
CA GLU A 68 18.41 -17.22 8.57
C GLU A 68 17.36 -16.46 7.73
N MET A 69 17.79 -15.90 6.61
CA MET A 69 16.91 -15.17 5.69
C MET A 69 17.24 -15.47 4.22
N SER A 70 16.19 -15.46 3.40
CA SER A 70 16.30 -15.63 1.95
C SER A 70 16.30 -14.27 1.26
N SER A 71 17.13 -14.14 0.22
CA SER A 71 17.08 -13.00 -0.68
C SER A 71 15.99 -13.24 -1.73
N MET A 72 14.96 -12.39 -1.75
CA MET A 72 13.85 -12.49 -2.71
C MET A 72 14.15 -11.83 -4.08
N GLY A 73 15.37 -11.34 -4.29
CA GLY A 73 15.79 -10.70 -5.53
C GLY A 73 15.27 -9.28 -5.66
N HIS A 74 14.87 -8.88 -6.88
CA HIS A 74 14.29 -7.55 -7.10
C HIS A 74 12.96 -7.39 -6.35
N LEU A 75 12.77 -6.21 -5.75
CA LEU A 75 11.52 -5.83 -5.09
C LEU A 75 10.36 -5.85 -6.10
N THR A 76 9.53 -6.90 -6.03
CA THR A 76 8.32 -7.08 -6.85
C THR A 76 7.05 -6.98 -6.03
N PHE A 77 7.14 -7.18 -4.70
CA PHE A 77 6.03 -7.09 -3.77
C PHE A 77 6.51 -6.64 -2.38
N PHE A 78 5.75 -5.75 -1.73
CA PHE A 78 6.00 -5.31 -0.36
C PHE A 78 4.73 -4.79 0.30
N LEU A 79 4.35 -5.31 1.47
CA LEU A 79 3.17 -4.84 2.25
C LEU A 79 1.84 -4.80 1.48
N GLY A 80 1.61 -5.74 0.57
CA GLY A 80 0.40 -5.71 -0.25
C GLY A 80 0.50 -4.81 -1.49
N LEU A 81 1.64 -4.16 -1.71
CA LEU A 81 1.95 -3.37 -2.89
C LEU A 81 2.74 -4.21 -3.89
N GLN A 82 2.36 -4.15 -5.15
CA GLN A 82 3.13 -4.70 -6.27
C GLN A 82 4.03 -3.61 -6.84
N VAL A 83 5.28 -3.97 -7.15
CA VAL A 83 6.33 -3.04 -7.57
C VAL A 83 6.88 -3.50 -8.91
N ASP A 84 6.68 -2.69 -9.94
CA ASP A 84 7.29 -2.86 -11.25
C ASP A 84 8.49 -1.91 -11.35
N GLN A 85 9.70 -2.44 -11.36
CA GLN A 85 10.91 -1.67 -11.63
C GLN A 85 11.17 -1.64 -13.14
N ARG A 86 11.13 -0.46 -13.74
CA ARG A 86 11.24 -0.25 -15.19
C ARG A 86 12.36 0.73 -15.49
N LEU A 87 12.82 0.76 -16.74
CA LEU A 87 13.84 1.72 -17.17
C LEU A 87 13.38 3.18 -17.02
N ASP A 88 12.07 3.43 -17.05
CA ASP A 88 11.46 4.76 -16.96
C ASP A 88 10.93 5.12 -15.56
N GLY A 89 11.24 4.32 -14.54
CA GLY A 89 10.82 4.56 -13.17
C GLY A 89 10.34 3.32 -12.43
N ILE A 90 9.90 3.54 -11.20
CA ILE A 90 9.25 2.52 -10.37
C ILE A 90 7.74 2.74 -10.45
N PHE A 91 6.97 1.69 -10.73
CA PHE A 91 5.52 1.75 -10.73
C PHE A 91 4.96 0.86 -9.62
N ILE A 92 4.22 1.47 -8.69
CA ILE A 92 3.62 0.80 -7.54
C ILE A 92 2.12 0.67 -7.76
N HIS A 93 1.57 -0.54 -7.70
CA HIS A 93 0.14 -0.79 -7.92
C HIS A 93 -0.40 -1.89 -7.01
N GLN A 94 -1.72 -2.05 -6.94
CA GLN A 94 -2.40 -3.04 -6.09
C GLN A 94 -3.41 -3.87 -6.87
N THR A 95 -3.13 -4.18 -8.14
CA THR A 95 -4.07 -4.84 -9.06
C THR A 95 -4.62 -6.16 -8.53
N LYS A 96 -3.75 -6.98 -7.90
CA LYS A 96 -4.19 -8.23 -7.27
C LYS A 96 -5.22 -7.96 -6.18
N TYR A 97 -4.92 -7.01 -5.29
CA TYR A 97 -5.83 -6.66 -4.20
C TYR A 97 -7.14 -6.05 -4.71
N VAL A 98 -7.11 -5.23 -5.77
CA VAL A 98 -8.33 -4.72 -6.43
C VAL A 98 -9.21 -5.88 -6.89
N ASN A 99 -8.64 -6.88 -7.57
CA ASN A 99 -9.40 -8.04 -8.03
C ASN A 99 -9.95 -8.86 -6.83
N ASP A 100 -9.15 -9.04 -5.79
CA ASP A 100 -9.55 -9.78 -4.59
C ASP A 100 -10.75 -9.11 -3.89
N ILE A 101 -10.75 -7.77 -3.74
CA ILE A 101 -11.88 -7.07 -3.11
C ILE A 101 -13.09 -6.95 -4.02
N LEU A 102 -12.92 -6.87 -5.35
CA LEU A 102 -14.03 -6.90 -6.29
C LEU A 102 -14.76 -8.24 -6.22
N HIS A 103 -14.01 -9.34 -6.16
CA HIS A 103 -14.57 -10.68 -6.00
C HIS A 103 -15.23 -10.86 -4.63
N LYS A 104 -14.58 -10.41 -3.54
CA LYS A 104 -15.11 -10.49 -2.17
C LYS A 104 -16.50 -9.87 -1.99
N PHE A 105 -16.83 -8.83 -2.74
CA PHE A 105 -18.08 -8.08 -2.62
C PHE A 105 -19.00 -8.23 -3.85
N ASP A 106 -18.78 -9.23 -4.70
CA ASP A 106 -19.58 -9.50 -5.90
C ASP A 106 -19.70 -8.29 -6.86
N MET A 107 -18.62 -7.52 -6.98
CA MET A 107 -18.54 -6.31 -7.82
C MET A 107 -17.85 -6.56 -9.17
N ASP A 108 -17.41 -7.79 -9.41
CA ASP A 108 -16.68 -8.26 -10.60
C ASP A 108 -17.52 -8.26 -11.88
N THR A 109 -18.84 -8.40 -11.80
CA THR A 109 -19.75 -8.38 -12.97
C THR A 109 -20.41 -7.01 -13.22
N ASN A 110 -20.30 -6.07 -12.28
CA ASN A 110 -20.98 -4.77 -12.33
C ASN A 110 -20.47 -3.84 -13.45
N LYS A 111 -21.31 -2.95 -13.98
CA LYS A 111 -20.84 -1.92 -14.94
C LYS A 111 -19.86 -0.97 -14.26
N SER A 112 -18.77 -0.63 -14.97
CA SER A 112 -17.78 0.32 -14.47
C SER A 112 -18.34 1.74 -14.39
N ALA A 113 -17.83 2.53 -13.44
CA ALA A 113 -18.15 3.94 -13.28
C ALA A 113 -16.98 4.81 -13.79
N PRO A 114 -17.24 5.96 -14.45
CA PRO A 114 -16.18 6.81 -14.98
C PRO A 114 -15.51 7.68 -13.92
N ILE A 115 -16.18 7.91 -12.78
CA ILE A 115 -15.68 8.73 -11.66
C ILE A 115 -15.93 8.02 -10.33
N PRO A 116 -15.06 8.20 -9.32
CA PRO A 116 -15.18 7.51 -8.03
C PRO A 116 -16.23 8.15 -7.10
N PHE A 117 -16.71 9.35 -7.42
CA PHE A 117 -17.63 10.10 -6.57
C PHE A 117 -18.61 10.91 -7.42
N GLU A 118 -19.90 10.61 -7.29
CA GLU A 118 -20.95 11.43 -7.89
C GLU A 118 -21.39 12.52 -6.91
N PRO A 119 -21.68 13.75 -7.39
CA PRO A 119 -22.34 14.76 -6.57
C PRO A 119 -23.66 14.22 -6.02
N PRO A 120 -24.06 14.57 -4.78
CA PRO A 120 -25.36 14.20 -4.24
C PRO A 120 -26.47 14.66 -5.19
N LYS A 121 -27.21 13.73 -5.79
CA LYS A 121 -28.42 14.04 -6.55
C LYS A 121 -29.44 14.61 -5.56
N ILE A 122 -30.06 15.74 -5.91
CA ILE A 122 -31.15 16.34 -5.12
C ILE A 122 -32.28 15.31 -5.09
N LYS A 123 -32.42 14.62 -3.95
CA LYS A 123 -33.56 13.73 -3.74
C LYS A 123 -34.81 14.57 -3.53
N ASN A 124 -35.95 14.07 -4.01
CA ASN A 124 -37.24 14.51 -3.49
C ASN A 124 -37.24 14.28 -1.97
N LYS A 125 -37.44 15.35 -1.19
CA LYS A 125 -37.38 15.34 0.30
C LYS A 125 -38.35 14.35 0.96
N ASN A 126 -39.23 13.71 0.20
CA ASN A 126 -40.37 12.93 0.70
C ASN A 126 -40.13 11.42 0.76
N LEU A 127 -38.97 10.91 0.33
CA LEU A 127 -38.64 9.48 0.43
C LEU A 127 -37.58 9.23 1.51
N PRO A 128 -37.91 8.51 2.60
CA PRO A 128 -36.93 8.10 3.60
C PRO A 128 -35.83 7.23 2.98
N ASP A 129 -34.58 7.52 3.31
CA ASP A 129 -33.44 6.68 2.91
C ASP A 129 -33.31 5.53 3.90
N GLY A 130 -33.46 4.30 3.43
CA GLY A 130 -33.47 3.11 4.29
C GLY A 130 -32.12 2.83 4.95
N PRO A 131 -32.10 2.15 6.11
CA PRO A 131 -30.88 1.65 6.72
C PRO A 131 -30.26 0.53 5.87
N VAL A 132 -28.96 0.29 6.04
CA VAL A 132 -28.24 -0.84 5.41
C VAL A 132 -27.48 -1.67 6.45
N ASN A 133 -26.97 -2.83 6.04
CA ASN A 133 -26.10 -3.64 6.89
C ASN A 133 -24.80 -2.89 7.20
N VAL A 134 -24.67 -2.46 8.46
CA VAL A 134 -23.53 -1.66 8.95
C VAL A 134 -22.21 -2.42 8.87
N CYS A 135 -22.22 -3.74 9.12
CA CYS A 135 -21.03 -4.58 9.05
C CYS A 135 -20.51 -4.69 7.62
N LEU A 136 -21.41 -4.89 6.65
CA LEU A 136 -21.05 -4.91 5.23
C LEU A 136 -20.47 -3.57 4.79
N TYR A 137 -21.15 -2.46 5.13
CA TYR A 137 -20.68 -1.11 4.80
C TYR A 137 -19.27 -0.84 5.35
N ARG A 138 -19.02 -1.17 6.62
CA ARG A 138 -17.71 -1.01 7.25
C ARG A 138 -16.65 -1.91 6.62
N SER A 139 -17.00 -3.14 6.28
CA SER A 139 -16.09 -4.09 5.60
C SER A 139 -15.66 -3.55 4.23
N MET A 140 -16.60 -3.01 3.45
CA MET A 140 -16.32 -2.39 2.15
C MET A 140 -15.41 -1.17 2.27
N ILE A 141 -15.72 -0.25 3.20
CA ILE A 141 -14.88 0.93 3.46
C ILE A 141 -13.48 0.51 3.92
N GLY A 142 -13.37 -0.43 4.86
CA GLY A 142 -12.09 -0.92 5.36
C GLY A 142 -11.22 -1.52 4.24
N SER A 143 -11.83 -2.27 3.32
CA SER A 143 -11.14 -2.78 2.13
C SER A 143 -10.68 -1.66 1.19
N LEU A 144 -11.52 -0.65 0.95
CA LEU A 144 -11.14 0.51 0.12
C LEU A 144 -10.04 1.36 0.75
N MET A 145 -10.00 1.49 2.08
CA MET A 145 -8.95 2.23 2.78
C MET A 145 -7.56 1.59 2.63
N TYR A 146 -7.48 0.30 2.27
CA TYR A 146 -6.23 -0.40 2.03
C TYR A 146 -5.68 -0.19 0.60
N LEU A 147 -6.45 0.44 -0.30
CA LEU A 147 -6.00 0.81 -1.64
C LEU A 147 -5.17 2.10 -1.64
N THR A 148 -4.01 2.05 -0.99
CA THR A 148 -3.11 3.20 -0.83
C THR A 148 -2.40 3.61 -2.13
N ALA A 149 -2.33 2.73 -3.13
CA ALA A 149 -1.78 3.03 -4.47
C ALA A 149 -2.79 3.69 -5.43
N SER A 150 -4.00 4.01 -4.96
CA SER A 150 -5.07 4.67 -5.74
C SER A 150 -5.44 6.02 -5.12
N PRO A 151 -4.59 7.05 -5.26
CA PRO A 151 -4.81 8.34 -4.59
C PRO A 151 -6.10 9.06 -5.04
N ASP A 152 -6.55 8.79 -6.26
CA ASP A 152 -7.75 9.33 -6.89
C ASP A 152 -9.07 8.94 -6.20
N ILE A 153 -9.12 7.82 -5.48
CA ILE A 153 -10.30 7.42 -4.70
C ILE A 153 -10.28 7.94 -3.25
N THR A 154 -9.15 8.45 -2.76
CA THR A 154 -8.93 8.79 -1.34
C THR A 154 -10.02 9.71 -0.79
N PHE A 155 -10.39 10.74 -1.55
CA PHE A 155 -11.44 11.68 -1.16
C PHE A 155 -12.80 10.98 -1.05
N ALA A 156 -13.17 10.17 -2.04
CA ALA A 156 -14.45 9.47 -2.11
C ALA A 156 -14.60 8.48 -0.94
N VAL A 157 -13.56 7.70 -0.67
CA VAL A 157 -13.51 6.75 0.45
C VAL A 157 -13.64 7.48 1.78
N SER A 158 -12.86 8.55 1.97
CA SER A 158 -12.91 9.38 3.18
C SER A 158 -14.29 10.02 3.40
N ALA A 159 -14.95 10.44 2.33
CA ALA A 159 -16.30 10.99 2.39
C ALA A 159 -17.35 9.96 2.82
N CYS A 160 -17.24 8.73 2.32
CA CYS A 160 -18.12 7.64 2.69
C CYS A 160 -17.87 7.18 4.14
N ALA A 161 -16.61 7.04 4.54
CA ALA A 161 -16.21 6.59 5.89
C ALA A 161 -16.87 7.39 7.04
N ARG A 162 -17.17 8.69 6.83
CA ARG A 162 -17.88 9.53 7.83
C ARG A 162 -19.28 9.03 8.20
N ASN A 163 -19.88 8.15 7.41
CA ASN A 163 -21.24 7.63 7.63
C ASN A 163 -21.26 6.21 8.23
N GLN A 164 -20.12 5.72 8.73
CA GLN A 164 -19.97 4.34 9.22
C GLN A 164 -20.83 3.96 10.44
N VAL A 165 -21.39 4.93 11.15
CA VAL A 165 -22.23 4.69 12.34
C VAL A 165 -23.66 4.34 11.96
N SER A 166 -24.23 5.07 11.00
CA SER A 166 -25.61 4.88 10.53
C SER A 166 -25.68 5.07 9.01
N PRO A 167 -25.13 4.13 8.23
CA PRO A 167 -25.16 4.20 6.76
C PRO A 167 -26.59 3.99 6.24
N THR A 168 -26.89 4.66 5.13
CA THR A 168 -28.17 4.53 4.42
C THR A 168 -27.96 3.92 3.04
N VAL A 169 -29.05 3.54 2.35
CA VAL A 169 -29.00 2.98 0.98
C VAL A 169 -28.23 3.88 0.04
N SER A 170 -28.41 5.20 0.13
CA SER A 170 -27.67 6.12 -0.76
C SER A 170 -26.19 6.24 -0.42
N LYS A 171 -25.80 6.02 0.84
CA LYS A 171 -24.38 5.92 1.20
C LYS A 171 -23.78 4.61 0.72
N MET A 172 -24.53 3.51 0.76
CA MET A 172 -24.09 2.24 0.17
C MET A 172 -23.87 2.39 -1.33
N ASN A 173 -24.81 2.99 -2.06
CA ASN A 173 -24.66 3.26 -3.49
C ASN A 173 -23.41 4.09 -3.80
N ALA A 174 -23.07 5.07 -2.97
CA ALA A 174 -21.83 5.84 -3.14
C ALA A 174 -20.57 4.97 -2.98
N VAL A 175 -20.57 4.01 -2.05
CA VAL A 175 -19.47 3.05 -1.90
C VAL A 175 -19.39 2.12 -3.11
N GLU A 176 -20.52 1.61 -3.58
CA GLU A 176 -20.56 0.77 -4.79
C GLU A 176 -20.03 1.51 -6.03
N ILE A 177 -20.26 2.82 -6.15
CA ILE A 177 -19.68 3.64 -7.24
C ILE A 177 -18.15 3.59 -7.20
N ILE A 178 -17.54 3.66 -6.01
CA ILE A 178 -16.07 3.55 -5.87
C ILE A 178 -15.59 2.18 -6.36
N PHE A 179 -16.28 1.10 -5.97
CA PHE A 179 -15.97 -0.25 -6.46
C PHE A 179 -16.12 -0.38 -7.99
N LYS A 180 -17.20 0.18 -8.56
CA LYS A 180 -17.42 0.24 -10.02
C LYS A 180 -16.33 1.06 -10.71
N TYR A 181 -15.81 2.10 -10.06
CA TYR A 181 -14.74 2.93 -10.59
C TYR A 181 -13.40 2.17 -10.64
N ILE A 182 -12.99 1.53 -9.54
CA ILE A 182 -11.73 0.76 -9.50
C ILE A 182 -11.77 -0.47 -10.43
N LYS A 183 -12.96 -1.05 -10.66
CA LYS A 183 -13.15 -2.09 -11.68
C LYS A 183 -12.79 -1.58 -13.08
N GLY A 184 -13.16 -0.34 -13.40
CA GLY A 184 -12.79 0.29 -14.67
C GLY A 184 -11.29 0.58 -14.79
N HIS A 185 -10.59 0.66 -13.66
CA HIS A 185 -9.20 1.11 -13.58
C HIS A 185 -8.33 0.22 -12.66
N PRO A 186 -8.28 -1.10 -12.87
CA PRO A 186 -7.65 -2.04 -11.92
C PRO A 186 -6.13 -1.98 -11.89
N LYS A 187 -5.53 -1.29 -12.87
CA LYS A 187 -4.08 -1.10 -13.02
C LYS A 187 -3.61 0.29 -12.61
N LEU A 188 -4.45 1.08 -11.93
CA LEU A 188 -4.00 2.34 -11.35
C LEU A 188 -2.91 2.09 -10.31
N GLY A 189 -2.00 3.05 -10.24
CA GLY A 189 -0.83 3.00 -9.40
C GLY A 189 -0.11 4.33 -9.38
N ILE A 190 0.96 4.38 -8.60
CA ILE A 190 1.81 5.54 -8.42
C ILE A 190 3.11 5.31 -9.18
N LYS A 191 3.50 6.27 -10.02
CA LYS A 191 4.78 6.26 -10.72
C LYS A 191 5.80 7.12 -9.96
N GLY A 192 6.87 6.50 -9.49
CA GLY A 192 8.08 7.18 -9.02
C GLY A 192 9.06 7.41 -10.17
N LEU A 193 9.79 8.52 -10.13
CA LEU A 193 10.93 8.77 -11.02
C LEU A 193 12.12 7.91 -10.59
N ASN A 194 13.02 7.60 -11.54
CA ASN A 194 14.29 6.93 -11.22
C ASN A 194 15.09 7.79 -10.23
N ILE A 195 15.70 7.12 -9.25
CA ILE A 195 16.66 7.70 -8.30
C ILE A 195 18.06 7.47 -8.83
#